data_AF-X0UH55-F1
#
_entry.id   AF-X0UH55-F1
#
_cell.length_a   1.000
_cell.length_b   1.000
_cell.length_c   1.000
_cell.angle_alpha   90.00
_cell.angle_beta   90.00
_cell.angle_gamma   90.00
#
_symmetry.space_group_name_H-M   'P 1'
#
loop_
_entity.id
_entity.type
_entity.pdbx_description
1 polymer ?
#
loop_
_entity_poly.entity_id
_entity_poly.type
_entity_poly.pdbx_seq_one_letter_code
_entity_poly.pdbx_strand_id
1 'polypeptide(L)' 'MMCYKDRTFCPFTECTDSDKCRVALTQQVKADAARWWGSDDAPIATYLEKPECYTNATRGK' A
#
# COMPACT_ATOMS: atom_id res chain seq x y z
N MET A 1 -6.65 -11.22 -10.85
CA MET A 1 -5.62 -10.40 -11.55
C MET A 1 -4.31 -10.81 -10.90
N MET A 2 -3.23 -11.17 -11.61
CA MET A 2 -2.04 -11.75 -10.95
C MET A 2 -1.15 -10.69 -10.28
N CYS A 3 -1.72 -9.87 -9.39
CA CYS A 3 -0.98 -8.93 -8.57
C CYS A 3 -0.61 -9.59 -7.23
N TYR A 4 0.43 -9.09 -6.57
CA TYR A 4 0.89 -9.61 -5.29
C TYR A 4 -0.28 -9.75 -4.29
N LYS A 5 -0.53 -11.00 -3.85
CA LYS A 5 -1.62 -11.38 -2.93
C LYS A 5 -3.05 -11.03 -3.39
N ASP A 6 -3.26 -10.79 -4.70
CA ASP A 6 -4.56 -10.36 -5.28
C ASP A 6 -5.19 -9.21 -4.46
N ARG A 7 -4.35 -8.25 -4.03
CA ARG A 7 -4.74 -7.15 -3.15
C ARG A 7 -4.19 -5.81 -3.66
N THR A 8 -4.96 -4.75 -3.44
CA THR A 8 -4.55 -3.37 -3.68
C THR A 8 -3.89 -2.78 -2.43
N PHE A 9 -2.70 -2.20 -2.59
CA PHE A 9 -1.95 -1.53 -1.53
C PHE A 9 -2.04 0.00 -1.64
N CYS A 10 -1.97 0.68 -0.50
CA CYS A 10 -2.02 2.12 -0.35
C CYS A 10 -0.60 2.68 -0.35
N PRO A 11 -0.19 3.44 -1.39
CA PRO A 11 1.16 4.02 -1.46
C PRO A 11 1.31 5.29 -0.60
N PHE A 12 0.22 5.82 -0.04
CA PHE A 12 0.23 7.08 0.69
C PHE A 12 0.74 6.91 2.12
N THR A 13 1.96 7.38 2.37
CA THR A 13 2.63 7.36 3.69
C THR A 13 2.14 8.46 4.63
N GLU A 14 1.50 9.48 4.09
CA GLU A 14 0.93 10.64 4.81
C GLU A 14 -0.32 10.29 5.65
N CYS A 15 -0.83 9.06 5.55
CA CYS A 15 -1.96 8.60 6.37
C CYS A 15 -1.55 8.54 7.85
N THR A 16 -2.37 9.13 8.73
CA THR A 16 -2.17 9.11 10.18
C THR A 16 -2.12 7.68 10.72
N ASP A 17 -2.90 6.78 10.12
CA ASP A 17 -2.96 5.36 10.46
C ASP A 17 -2.04 4.50 9.57
N SER A 18 -1.07 5.09 8.84
CA SER A 18 -0.22 4.35 7.90
C SER A 18 0.51 3.16 8.56
N ASP A 19 0.96 3.32 9.81
CA ASP A 19 1.63 2.28 10.59
C ASP A 19 0.72 1.09 10.94
N LYS A 20 -0.59 1.33 11.12
CA LYS A 20 -1.59 0.30 11.44
C LYS A 20 -2.39 -0.16 10.22
N CYS A 21 -2.10 0.41 9.05
CA CYS A 21 -2.85 0.17 7.84
C CYS A 21 -2.46 -1.18 7.23
N ARG A 22 -3.38 -2.14 7.29
CA ARG A 22 -3.21 -3.51 6.75
C ARG A 22 -3.00 -3.57 5.24
N VAL A 23 -3.25 -2.46 4.55
CA VAL A 23 -3.07 -2.32 3.11
C VAL A 23 -1.95 -1.33 2.78
N ALA A 24 -1.18 -0.83 3.74
CA ALA A 24 -0.06 0.06 3.45
C ALA A 24 1.00 -0.62 2.57
N LEU A 25 1.46 0.09 1.55
CA LEU A 25 2.58 -0.34 0.72
C LEU A 25 3.91 -0.06 1.44
N THR A 26 4.27 -0.93 2.37
CA THR A 26 5.53 -0.82 3.10
C THR A 26 6.71 -1.34 2.28
N GLN A 27 7.93 -1.02 2.71
CA GLN A 27 9.14 -1.60 2.12
C GLN A 27 9.15 -3.13 2.25
N GLN A 28 8.60 -3.67 3.34
CA GLN A 28 8.48 -5.11 3.52
C GLN A 28 7.52 -5.74 2.50
N VAL A 29 6.40 -5.09 2.19
CA VAL A 29 5.48 -5.54 1.13
C VAL A 29 6.19 -5.59 -0.23
N LYS A 30 6.98 -4.56 -0.56
CA LYS A 30 7.76 -4.53 -1.82
C LYS A 30 8.80 -5.64 -1.87
N ALA A 31 9.55 -5.85 -0.78
CA ALA A 31 10.55 -6.91 -0.69
C ALA A 31 9.93 -8.32 -0.78
N ASP A 32 8.79 -8.55 -0.12
CA ASP A 32 8.08 -9.82 -0.20
C ASP A 32 7.49 -10.06 -1.59
N ALA A 33 6.96 -9.01 -2.24
CA ALA A 33 6.47 -9.09 -3.61
C ALA A 33 7.60 -9.42 -4.59
N ALA A 34 8.74 -8.77 -4.46
CA ALA A 34 9.93 -9.04 -5.27
C ALA A 34 10.42 -10.47 -5.06
N ARG A 35 10.43 -10.97 -3.82
CA ARG A 35 10.80 -12.36 -3.50
C ARG A 35 9.82 -13.38 -4.05
N TRP A 36 8.52 -13.10 -3.99
CA TRP A 36 7.48 -13.96 -4.54
C TRP A 36 7.55 -14.05 -6.07
N TRP A 37 7.84 -12.92 -6.73
CA TRP A 37 7.91 -12.83 -8.19
C TRP A 37 9.27 -13.29 -8.76
N GLY A 38 10.36 -13.10 -8.01
CA GLY A 38 11.73 -13.34 -8.45
C GLY A 38 12.42 -12.12 -9.06
N SER A 39 11.83 -10.94 -9.00
CA SER A 39 12.39 -9.67 -9.49
C SER A 39 11.69 -8.46 -8.85
N ASP A 40 12.35 -7.30 -8.81
CA ASP A 40 11.80 -6.04 -8.27
C ASP A 40 10.62 -5.48 -9.07
N ASP A 41 10.38 -5.98 -10.29
CA ASP A 41 9.27 -5.58 -11.16
C ASP A 41 7.96 -6.37 -10.88
N ALA A 42 7.76 -6.77 -9.62
CA ALA A 42 6.59 -7.52 -9.22
C ALA A 42 5.31 -6.67 -9.40
N PRO A 43 4.25 -7.21 -10.03
CA PRO A 43 3.02 -6.47 -10.21
C PRO A 43 2.31 -6.27 -8.85
N ILE A 44 2.33 -5.03 -8.34
CA ILE A 44 1.63 -4.63 -7.12
C ILE A 44 0.50 -3.67 -7.51
N ALA A 45 -0.75 -4.06 -7.25
CA ALA A 45 -1.87 -3.16 -7.44
C ALA A 45 -1.82 -2.05 -6.39
N THR A 46 -1.90 -0.79 -6.82
CA THR A 46 -1.87 0.37 -5.91
C THR A 46 -3.06 1.28 -6.13
N TYR A 47 -3.53 1.91 -5.06
CA TYR A 47 -4.51 3.00 -5.17
C TYR A 47 -3.88 4.20 -5.89
N LEU A 48 -4.61 4.75 -6.87
CA LEU A 48 -4.23 5.99 -7.57
C LEU A 48 -4.59 7.23 -6.74
N GLU A 49 -5.62 7.12 -5.90
CA GLU A 49 -6.19 8.19 -5.09
C GLU A 49 -6.31 7.75 -3.64
N LYS A 50 -6.38 8.72 -2.72
CA LYS A 50 -6.50 8.47 -1.27
C LYS A 50 -7.83 7.73 -1.00
N PRO A 51 -7.80 6.47 -0.53
CA PRO A 51 -9.03 5.70 -0.30
C PRO A 51 -9.84 6.26 0.88
N GLU A 52 -11.12 5.88 1.04
CA GLU A 52 -11.98 6.40 2.13
C GLU A 52 -11.43 6.15 3.54
N CYS A 53 -10.63 5.09 3.73
CA CYS A 53 -9.97 4.80 5.00
C CYS A 53 -8.74 5.68 5.28
N TYR A 54 -8.39 6.58 4.37
CA TYR A 54 -7.24 7.45 4.49
C TYR A 54 -7.52 8.61 5.46
N THR A 55 -7.01 8.50 6.69
CA THR A 55 -7.13 9.54 7.72
C THR A 55 -6.01 10.58 7.56
N ASN A 56 -6.32 11.76 7.06
CA ASN A 56 -5.40 12.91 7.10
C ASN A 56 -5.51 13.63 8.46
N ALA A 57 -4.38 14.01 9.06
CA ALA A 57 -4.33 14.68 10.36
C ALA A 57 -4.99 16.08 10.40
N THR A 58 -5.50 16.58 9.27
CA THR A 58 -6.25 17.84 9.21
C THR A 58 -7.74 17.61 9.45
N ARG A 59 -8.11 17.28 10.70
CA ARG A 59 -9.45 17.57 11.20
C ARG A 59 -9.36 18.82 12.07
N GLY A 60 -9.37 19.98 11.42
CA GLY A 60 -9.25 21.29 12.05
C GLY A 60 -10.31 22.26 11.54
N LYS A 61 -11.52 22.13 12.12
CA LYS A 61 -12.71 22.99 12.07
C LYS A 61 -13.50 23.10 10.76
#